data_AF-A0A535KN90-F1
#
_entry.id   AF-A0A535KN90-F1
#
_cell.length_a   1.000
_cell.length_b   1.000
_cell.length_c   1.000
_cell.angle_alpha   90.00
_cell.angle_beta   90.00
_cell.angle_gamma   90.00
#
_symmetry.space_group_name_H-M   'P 1'
#
loop_
_entity.id
_entity.type
_entity.pdbx_description
1 polymer ?
#
loop_
_entity_poly.entity_id
_entity_poly.type
_entity_poly.pdbx_seq_one_letter_code
_entity_poly.pdbx_strand_id
1 'polypeptide(L)'
;MTHAGTGATNLHSLVYIAAVAPEEGESVMGIARQFPTPPITAHVVPSYRQGYNWVDPAFFPRDFVQDIEAAKARALAVVQKPITPECFTAKSGPPAWKTVPSWYLVSGHDRAINVDSERFMARRIGATTRQIASSHASPVSHPQAVFEIIVAAAQKERTS
;
A
#
# COMPACT_ATOMS: atom_id res chain seq x y z
N MET A 1 0.47 3.35 -8.17
CA MET A 1 0.94 3.32 -9.57
C MET A 1 2.23 2.51 -9.62
N THR A 2 2.35 1.52 -10.51
CA THR A 2 3.54 0.62 -10.62
C THR A 2 4.49 0.97 -11.76
N HIS A 3 4.09 1.88 -12.64
CA HIS A 3 4.85 2.28 -13.83
C HIS A 3 5.89 3.37 -13.57
N ALA A 4 5.98 3.90 -12.35
CA ALA A 4 6.89 5.01 -12.02
C ALA A 4 8.39 4.68 -12.22
N GLY A 5 8.73 3.38 -12.32
CA GLY A 5 10.07 2.90 -12.58
C GLY A 5 10.32 2.38 -14.00
N THR A 6 9.32 2.42 -14.88
CA THR A 6 9.41 1.79 -16.20
C THR A 6 10.42 2.53 -17.07
N GLY A 7 11.44 1.81 -17.55
CA GLY A 7 12.53 2.38 -18.35
C GLY A 7 13.63 3.09 -17.55
N ALA A 8 13.53 3.14 -16.21
CA ALA A 8 14.56 3.73 -15.37
C ALA A 8 15.81 2.83 -15.27
N THR A 9 16.97 3.33 -15.66
CA THR A 9 18.24 2.59 -15.61
C THR A 9 18.89 2.60 -14.22
N ASN A 10 18.54 3.60 -13.41
CA ASN A 10 19.01 3.79 -12.02
C ASN A 10 18.12 3.09 -10.98
N LEU A 11 17.16 2.26 -11.40
CA LEU A 11 16.29 1.54 -10.48
C LEU A 11 16.92 0.20 -10.12
N HIS A 12 17.21 0.00 -8.83
CA HIS A 12 17.81 -1.23 -8.35
C HIS A 12 16.76 -2.29 -7.99
N SER A 13 15.69 -1.88 -7.32
CA SER A 13 14.70 -2.76 -6.70
C SER A 13 13.42 -2.00 -6.38
N LEU A 14 12.29 -2.69 -6.31
CA LEU A 14 11.00 -2.13 -5.91
C LEU A 14 10.58 -2.68 -4.56
N VAL A 15 10.17 -1.82 -3.63
CA VAL A 15 9.66 -2.23 -2.32
C VAL A 15 8.22 -1.77 -2.18
N TYR A 16 7.32 -2.75 -2.02
CA TYR A 16 5.90 -2.55 -1.79
C TYR A 16 5.60 -2.81 -0.31
N ILE A 17 4.88 -1.89 0.34
CA ILE A 17 4.54 -2.00 1.76
C ILE A 17 3.03 -1.78 1.88
N ALA A 18 2.28 -2.81 2.27
CA ALA A 18 0.81 -2.77 2.34
C ALA A 18 0.17 -2.09 1.12
N ALA A 19 0.59 -2.52 -0.09
CA ALA A 19 0.42 -1.73 -1.31
C ALA A 19 -0.26 -2.48 -2.45
N VAL A 20 -0.99 -1.76 -3.29
CA VAL A 20 -1.45 -2.30 -4.57
C VAL A 20 -0.39 -2.16 -5.65
N ALA A 21 -0.08 -3.27 -6.32
CA ALA A 21 0.88 -3.38 -7.43
C ALA A 21 0.20 -3.73 -8.79
N PRO A 22 -0.66 -2.87 -9.37
CA PRO A 22 -1.42 -3.16 -10.59
C PRO A 22 -0.56 -3.58 -11.78
N GLU A 23 -1.15 -4.39 -12.65
CA GLU A 23 -0.70 -4.67 -14.02
C GLU A 23 -1.16 -3.53 -14.95
N GLU A 24 -0.60 -3.49 -16.16
CA GLU A 24 -1.05 -2.60 -17.23
C GLU A 24 -2.55 -2.75 -17.48
N GLY A 25 -3.25 -1.61 -17.57
CA GLY A 25 -4.70 -1.56 -17.77
C GLY A 25 -5.54 -1.91 -16.54
N GLU A 26 -4.95 -2.27 -15.40
CA GLU A 26 -5.67 -2.43 -14.14
C GLU A 26 -5.81 -1.12 -13.39
N SER A 27 -6.83 -1.04 -12.53
CA SER A 27 -7.00 0.05 -11.56
C SER A 27 -7.10 -0.53 -10.15
N VAL A 28 -6.84 0.30 -9.14
CA VAL A 28 -6.92 -0.11 -7.72
C VAL A 28 -8.32 -0.63 -7.39
N MET A 29 -9.35 0.08 -7.84
CA MET A 29 -10.75 -0.32 -7.66
C MET A 29 -11.07 -1.64 -8.37
N GLY A 30 -10.52 -1.86 -9.57
CA GLY A 30 -10.71 -3.11 -10.31
C GLY A 30 -10.12 -4.32 -9.59
N ILE A 31 -8.97 -4.14 -8.93
CA ILE A 31 -8.35 -5.18 -8.10
C ILE A 31 -9.16 -5.38 -6.81
N ALA A 32 -9.51 -4.29 -6.12
CA ALA A 32 -10.24 -4.35 -4.86
C ALA A 32 -11.57 -5.11 -4.96
N ARG A 33 -12.28 -4.98 -6.09
CA ARG A 33 -13.56 -5.69 -6.35
C ARG A 33 -13.44 -7.22 -6.46
N GLN A 34 -12.22 -7.75 -6.57
CA GLN A 34 -11.98 -9.21 -6.62
C GLN A 34 -11.91 -9.83 -5.22
N PHE A 35 -11.87 -9.02 -4.17
CA PHE A 35 -11.70 -9.44 -2.78
C PHE A 35 -12.83 -8.88 -1.91
N PRO A 36 -13.09 -9.48 -0.72
CA PRO A 36 -14.04 -8.93 0.23
C PRO A 36 -13.71 -7.47 0.57
N THR A 37 -14.75 -6.63 0.60
CA THR A 37 -14.62 -5.20 0.91
C THR A 37 -13.99 -4.99 2.28
N PRO A 38 -12.89 -4.22 2.38
CA PRO A 38 -12.22 -3.97 3.65
C PRO A 38 -13.02 -2.99 4.51
N PRO A 39 -12.90 -3.06 5.86
CA PRO A 39 -13.67 -2.22 6.78
C PRO A 39 -13.56 -0.72 6.53
N ILE A 40 -12.39 -0.21 6.08
CA ILE A 40 -12.19 1.22 5.85
C ILE A 40 -13.20 1.81 4.86
N THR A 41 -13.70 1.02 3.91
CA THR A 41 -14.57 1.49 2.84
C THR A 41 -15.87 2.09 3.38
N ALA A 42 -16.36 1.62 4.53
CA ALA A 42 -17.56 2.15 5.17
C ALA A 42 -17.36 3.53 5.84
N HIS A 43 -16.11 3.96 6.03
CA HIS A 43 -15.76 5.19 6.75
C HIS A 43 -15.00 6.19 5.86
N VAL A 44 -15.08 6.03 4.54
CA VAL A 44 -14.59 7.06 3.60
C VAL A 44 -15.67 8.11 3.43
N VAL A 45 -15.36 9.36 3.76
CA VAL A 45 -16.30 10.49 3.72
C VAL A 45 -15.69 11.66 2.92
N PRO A 46 -16.52 12.61 2.43
CA PRO A 46 -16.00 13.83 1.82
C PRO A 46 -15.05 14.58 2.77
N SER A 47 -13.96 15.10 2.22
CA SER A 47 -12.99 15.92 2.95
C SER A 47 -13.37 17.40 2.93
N TYR A 48 -12.56 18.24 3.59
CA TYR A 48 -12.68 19.69 3.50
C TYR A 48 -12.42 20.26 2.09
N ARG A 49 -11.74 19.50 1.22
CA ARG A 49 -11.46 19.88 -0.16
C ARG A 49 -12.49 19.24 -1.09
N GLN A 50 -13.22 20.07 -1.84
CA GLN A 50 -14.23 19.61 -2.78
C GLN A 50 -13.65 18.60 -3.79
N GLY A 51 -14.35 17.48 -3.98
CA GLY A 51 -13.93 16.40 -4.88
C GLY A 51 -12.88 15.44 -4.29
N TYR A 52 -12.49 15.62 -3.02
CA TYR A 52 -11.55 14.74 -2.33
C TYR A 52 -12.24 14.08 -1.13
N ASN A 53 -11.80 12.87 -0.82
CA ASN A 53 -12.26 12.10 0.33
C ASN A 53 -11.13 11.87 1.32
N TRP A 54 -11.50 11.48 2.53
CA TRP A 54 -10.58 11.01 3.56
C TRP A 54 -11.27 9.91 4.38
N VAL A 55 -10.52 9.25 5.24
CA VAL A 55 -11.12 8.35 6.24
C VAL A 55 -11.66 9.24 7.35
N ASP A 56 -12.90 9.01 7.77
CA ASP A 56 -13.48 9.68 8.92
C ASP A 56 -12.49 9.61 10.11
N PRO A 57 -12.06 10.77 10.64
CA PRO A 57 -11.10 10.82 11.74
C PRO A 57 -11.49 10.00 12.97
N ALA A 58 -12.79 9.76 13.21
CA ALA A 58 -13.27 8.92 14.30
C ALA A 58 -12.93 7.43 14.09
N PHE A 59 -12.84 6.99 12.84
CA PHE A 59 -12.57 5.60 12.47
C PHE A 59 -11.15 5.35 11.97
N PHE A 60 -10.40 6.41 11.61
CA PHE A 60 -9.01 6.31 11.16
C PHE A 60 -8.11 5.51 12.13
N PRO A 61 -8.13 5.73 13.47
CA PRO A 61 -7.34 4.91 14.38
C PRO A 61 -7.65 3.43 14.28
N ARG A 62 -8.91 3.04 14.07
CA ARG A 62 -9.33 1.63 14.06
C ARG A 62 -9.07 0.95 12.71
N ASP A 63 -9.24 1.67 11.60
CA ASP A 63 -9.27 1.06 10.27
C ASP A 63 -8.00 1.31 9.45
N PHE A 64 -7.11 2.20 9.90
CA PHE A 64 -5.86 2.53 9.20
C PHE A 64 -4.60 2.25 10.04
N VAL A 65 -4.65 2.51 11.36
CA VAL A 65 -3.46 2.47 12.23
C VAL A 65 -3.75 1.98 13.65
N GLN A 66 -4.42 0.82 13.76
CA GLN A 66 -4.94 0.30 15.04
C GLN A 66 -3.90 -0.26 16.00
N ASP A 67 -2.63 -0.26 15.62
CA ASP A 67 -1.52 -0.91 16.31
C ASP A 67 -0.50 0.11 16.87
N ILE A 68 -0.95 1.34 17.17
CA ILE A 68 -0.16 2.36 17.87
C ILE A 68 -0.96 3.03 18.98
N GLU A 69 -0.25 3.79 19.83
CA GLU A 69 -0.86 4.59 20.90
C GLU A 69 -1.99 5.51 20.38
N ALA A 70 -3.12 5.50 21.08
CA ALA A 70 -4.34 6.18 20.65
C ALA A 70 -4.14 7.71 20.44
N ALA A 71 -3.32 8.35 21.26
CA ALA A 71 -2.98 9.77 21.09
C ALA A 71 -2.24 10.03 19.76
N LYS A 72 -1.30 9.17 19.39
CA LYS A 72 -0.55 9.24 18.13
C LYS A 72 -1.46 8.93 16.94
N ALA A 73 -2.33 7.94 17.06
CA ALA A 73 -3.31 7.60 16.02
C ALA A 73 -4.27 8.76 15.74
N ARG A 74 -4.78 9.42 16.78
CA ARG A 74 -5.62 10.63 16.63
C ARG A 74 -4.86 11.79 15.99
N ALA A 75 -3.59 12.00 16.35
CA ALA A 75 -2.77 13.02 15.71
C ALA A 75 -2.59 12.73 14.20
N LEU A 76 -2.35 11.47 13.83
CA LEU A 76 -2.26 11.06 12.43
C LEU A 76 -3.58 11.23 11.67
N ALA A 77 -4.72 10.96 12.32
CA ALA A 77 -6.04 11.18 11.73
C ALA A 77 -6.29 12.65 11.35
N VAL A 78 -5.75 13.60 12.14
CA VAL A 78 -5.84 15.04 11.86
C VAL A 78 -4.97 15.45 10.68
N VAL A 79 -3.78 14.86 10.52
CA VAL A 79 -2.82 15.23 9.47
C VAL A 79 -2.91 14.36 8.21
N GLN A 80 -3.90 13.47 8.12
CA GLN A 80 -4.13 12.69 6.91
C GLN A 80 -4.41 13.61 5.72
N LYS A 81 -3.91 13.24 4.54
CA LYS A 81 -4.11 14.03 3.32
C LYS A 81 -5.36 13.54 2.59
N PRO A 82 -6.25 14.44 2.14
CA PRO A 82 -7.35 14.04 1.27
C PRO A 82 -6.86 13.40 -0.02
N ILE A 83 -7.59 12.39 -0.50
CA ILE A 83 -7.32 11.63 -1.73
C ILE A 83 -8.44 11.85 -2.74
N THR A 84 -8.09 11.92 -4.03
CA THR A 84 -9.11 12.01 -5.08
C THR A 84 -9.67 10.61 -5.41
N PRO A 85 -10.99 10.47 -5.65
CA PRO A 85 -11.58 9.21 -6.09
C PRO A 85 -10.94 8.66 -7.38
N GLU A 86 -10.49 9.54 -8.27
CA GLU A 86 -9.86 9.18 -9.54
C GLU A 86 -8.58 8.37 -9.36
N CYS A 87 -7.85 8.54 -8.25
CA CYS A 87 -6.67 7.73 -7.94
C CYS A 87 -6.99 6.22 -7.87
N PHE A 88 -8.23 5.85 -7.55
CA PHE A 88 -8.64 4.44 -7.45
C PHE A 88 -9.10 3.86 -8.79
N THR A 89 -9.61 4.69 -9.69
CA THR A 89 -10.17 4.26 -10.99
C THR A 89 -9.18 4.41 -12.14
N ALA A 90 -8.15 5.26 -11.98
CA ALA A 90 -7.08 5.44 -12.94
C ALA A 90 -6.40 4.11 -13.30
N LYS A 91 -6.17 3.95 -14.61
CA LYS A 91 -5.55 2.77 -15.21
C LYS A 91 -4.03 2.88 -15.11
N SER A 92 -3.36 1.83 -14.64
CA SER A 92 -1.90 1.80 -14.60
C SER A 92 -1.34 1.55 -16.00
N GLY A 93 -0.23 2.20 -16.33
CA GLY A 93 0.61 1.84 -17.48
C GLY A 93 1.47 0.60 -17.23
N PRO A 94 2.39 0.28 -18.17
CA PRO A 94 3.27 -0.88 -18.08
C PRO A 94 4.05 -0.89 -16.76
N PRO A 95 3.97 -1.97 -15.95
CA PRO A 95 4.58 -1.99 -14.64
C PRO A 95 6.08 -2.24 -14.66
N ALA A 96 6.82 -1.56 -13.78
CA ALA A 96 8.25 -1.76 -13.62
C ALA A 96 8.61 -3.12 -13.00
N TRP A 97 7.71 -3.72 -12.21
CA TRP A 97 7.95 -5.01 -11.53
C TRP A 97 8.12 -6.20 -12.49
N LYS A 98 7.82 -6.03 -13.79
CA LYS A 98 8.10 -7.06 -14.81
C LYS A 98 9.58 -7.26 -15.09
N THR A 99 10.40 -6.22 -14.89
CA THR A 99 11.84 -6.26 -15.19
C THR A 99 12.70 -5.96 -13.99
N VAL A 100 12.10 -5.46 -12.90
CA VAL A 100 12.82 -5.01 -11.71
C VAL A 100 12.48 -5.94 -10.55
N PRO A 101 13.50 -6.48 -9.84
CA PRO A 101 13.27 -7.28 -8.64
C PRO A 101 12.36 -6.55 -7.65
N SER A 102 11.43 -7.30 -7.05
CA SER A 102 10.41 -6.74 -6.18
C SER A 102 10.44 -7.38 -4.79
N TRP A 103 10.14 -6.58 -3.78
CA TRP A 103 9.96 -6.96 -2.38
C TRP A 103 8.59 -6.51 -1.93
N TYR A 104 8.01 -7.27 -1.02
CA TYR A 104 6.69 -6.97 -0.51
C TYR A 104 6.63 -7.22 1.00
N LEU A 105 6.18 -6.21 1.76
CA LEU A 105 5.82 -6.33 3.16
C LEU A 105 4.29 -6.34 3.29
N VAL A 106 3.72 -7.52 3.56
CA VAL A 106 2.28 -7.71 3.77
C VAL A 106 1.91 -7.31 5.20
N SER A 107 0.90 -6.47 5.34
CA SER A 107 0.29 -6.11 6.62
C SER A 107 -0.81 -7.12 6.97
N GLY A 108 -0.53 -8.01 7.91
CA GLY A 108 -1.41 -9.14 8.24
C GLY A 108 -2.75 -8.78 8.90
N HIS A 109 -2.89 -7.55 9.40
CA HIS A 109 -4.12 -7.01 9.99
C HIS A 109 -4.59 -5.76 9.25
N ASP A 110 -4.29 -5.64 7.96
CA ASP A 110 -4.73 -4.52 7.15
C ASP A 110 -6.27 -4.48 7.06
N ARG A 111 -6.83 -3.31 7.40
CA ARG A 111 -8.28 -3.02 7.35
C ARG A 111 -8.61 -2.00 6.27
N ALA A 112 -7.61 -1.51 5.54
CA ALA A 112 -7.71 -0.59 4.43
C ALA A 112 -7.60 -1.29 3.07
N ILE A 113 -6.72 -2.28 2.98
CA ILE A 113 -6.58 -3.20 1.86
C ILE A 113 -6.88 -4.60 2.38
N ASN A 114 -7.60 -5.40 1.58
CA ASN A 114 -7.82 -6.79 1.96
C ASN A 114 -6.48 -7.55 1.95
N VAL A 115 -6.13 -8.21 3.06
CA VAL A 115 -4.85 -8.92 3.22
C VAL A 115 -4.63 -9.99 2.14
N ASP A 116 -5.69 -10.66 1.67
CA ASP A 116 -5.55 -11.63 0.58
C ASP A 116 -5.30 -10.96 -0.78
N SER A 117 -5.74 -9.71 -0.94
CA SER A 117 -5.34 -8.88 -2.08
C SER A 117 -3.85 -8.57 -2.02
N GLU A 118 -3.32 -8.14 -0.88
CA GLU A 118 -1.87 -7.91 -0.73
C GLU A 118 -1.06 -9.17 -1.05
N ARG A 119 -1.45 -10.32 -0.49
CA ARG A 119 -0.81 -11.62 -0.74
C ARG A 119 -0.89 -12.02 -2.22
N PHE A 120 -2.03 -11.81 -2.86
CA PHE A 120 -2.21 -12.06 -4.28
C PHE A 120 -1.23 -11.21 -5.10
N MET A 121 -1.14 -9.92 -4.78
CA MET A 121 -0.28 -8.98 -5.50
C MET A 121 1.20 -9.32 -5.29
N ALA A 122 1.61 -9.61 -4.05
CA ALA A 122 2.96 -10.02 -3.70
C ALA A 122 3.42 -11.25 -4.49
N ARG A 123 2.55 -12.28 -4.60
CA ARG A 123 2.81 -13.47 -5.42
C ARG A 123 2.87 -13.13 -6.90
N ARG A 124 1.91 -12.34 -7.40
CA ARG A 124 1.81 -12.01 -8.82
C ARG A 124 3.05 -11.30 -9.35
N ILE A 125 3.60 -10.36 -8.58
CA ILE A 125 4.79 -9.62 -8.97
C ILE A 125 6.10 -10.40 -8.72
N GLY A 126 6.02 -11.65 -8.27
CA GLY A 126 7.18 -12.48 -7.96
C GLY A 126 8.04 -11.91 -6.82
N ALA A 127 7.45 -11.20 -5.86
CA ALA A 127 8.22 -10.50 -4.85
C ALA A 127 8.81 -11.42 -3.77
N THR A 128 10.01 -11.07 -3.30
CA THR A 128 10.50 -11.55 -2.00
C THR A 128 9.59 -10.98 -0.91
N THR A 129 8.81 -11.85 -0.27
CA THR A 129 7.68 -11.43 0.57
C THR A 129 7.93 -11.73 2.05
N ARG A 130 7.66 -10.76 2.91
CA ARG A 130 7.54 -10.92 4.36
C ARG A 130 6.15 -10.46 4.79
N GLN A 131 5.53 -11.18 5.73
CA GLN A 131 4.28 -10.75 6.36
C GLN A 131 4.53 -10.43 7.84
N ILE A 132 3.93 -9.35 8.32
CA ILE A 132 3.99 -8.96 9.74
C ILE A 132 2.59 -8.70 10.29
N ALA A 133 2.42 -8.84 11.61
CA ALA A 133 1.16 -8.56 12.30
C ALA A 133 0.94 -7.05 12.47
N SER A 134 0.63 -6.34 11.38
CA SER A 134 0.52 -4.89 11.33
C SER A 134 -0.81 -4.41 10.75
N SER A 135 -1.21 -3.20 11.15
CA SER A 135 -2.20 -2.37 10.43
C SER A 135 -1.71 -1.99 9.04
N HIS A 136 -2.57 -1.28 8.28
CA HIS A 136 -2.20 -0.70 6.98
C HIS A 136 -0.96 0.20 7.09
N ALA A 137 -0.86 0.99 8.16
CA ALA A 137 0.24 1.91 8.39
C ALA A 137 1.47 1.24 9.02
N SER A 138 1.93 0.10 8.47
CA SER A 138 3.17 -0.56 8.89
C SER A 138 4.43 0.31 8.88
N PRO A 139 4.59 1.35 8.01
CA PRO A 139 5.68 2.31 8.15
C PRO A 139 5.68 3.10 9.47
N VAL A 140 4.51 3.24 10.10
CA VAL A 140 4.34 3.99 11.35
C VAL A 140 4.45 3.07 12.57
N SER A 141 3.80 1.90 12.52
CA SER A 141 3.74 0.98 13.66
C SER A 141 4.94 0.04 13.74
N HIS A 142 5.51 -0.35 12.59
CA HIS A 142 6.62 -1.28 12.49
C HIS A 142 7.78 -0.73 11.63
N PRO A 143 8.32 0.46 11.96
CA PRO A 143 9.35 1.12 11.14
C PRO A 143 10.61 0.26 10.98
N GLN A 144 10.95 -0.56 11.98
CA GLN A 144 12.11 -1.46 11.91
C GLN A 144 11.93 -2.56 10.85
N ALA A 145 10.73 -3.14 10.73
CA ALA A 145 10.46 -4.16 9.71
C ALA A 145 10.49 -3.56 8.29
N VAL A 146 10.02 -2.31 8.16
CA VAL A 146 10.13 -1.53 6.91
C VAL A 146 11.58 -1.22 6.57
N PHE A 147 12.39 -0.82 7.55
CA PHE A 147 13.81 -0.60 7.35
C PHE A 147 14.53 -1.86 6.87
N GLU A 148 14.29 -3.00 7.53
CA GLU A 148 14.92 -4.27 7.19
C GLU A 148 14.61 -4.72 5.77
N ILE A 149 13.36 -4.61 5.32
CA ILE A 149 13.01 -5.03 3.94
C ILE A 149 13.61 -4.07 2.90
N ILE A 150 13.71 -2.78 3.20
CA ILE A 150 14.37 -1.80 2.32
C ILE A 150 15.87 -2.10 2.22
N VAL A 151 16.54 -2.38 3.34
CA VAL A 151 17.97 -2.74 3.35
C VAL A 151 18.20 -4.03 2.59
N ALA A 152 17.37 -5.06 2.81
CA ALA A 152 17.47 -6.32 2.07
C ALA A 152 17.28 -6.12 0.55
N ALA A 153 16.35 -5.24 0.14
CA ALA A 153 16.16 -4.89 -1.26
C ALA A 153 17.37 -4.14 -1.84
N ALA A 154 17.97 -3.23 -1.07
CA ALA A 154 19.14 -2.45 -1.51
C ALA A 154 20.44 -3.27 -1.60
N GLN A 155 20.53 -4.39 -0.87
CA GLN A 155 21.70 -5.26 -0.83
C GLN A 155 21.64 -6.41 -1.85
N LYS A 156 20.53 -6.58 -2.56
CA LYS A 156 20.40 -7.65 -3.54
C LYS A 156 21.38 -7.44 -4.68
N GLU A 157 22.26 -8.39 -4.94
CA GLU A 157 23.12 -8.31 -6.14
C GLU A 157 22.24 -8.26 -7.39
N ARG A 158 22.52 -7.32 -8.30
CA ARG A 158 21.90 -7.31 -9.63
C ARG A 158 22.37 -8.58 -10.33
N THR A 159 21.48 -9.54 -10.51
CA THR A 159 21.73 -10.65 -11.43
C THR A 159 21.85 -10.05 -12.83
N SER A 160 23.09 -10.03 -13.32
CA SER A 160 23.50 -9.59 -14.66
C SER A 160 23.00 -10.51 -15.76
#